data_AF-A0A1A8JBM1-F1
#
_entry.id   AF-A0A1A8JBM1-F1
#
_cell.length_a   1.000
_cell.length_b   1.000
_cell.length_c   1.000
_cell.angle_alpha   90.00
_cell.angle_beta   90.00
_cell.angle_gamma   90.00
#
_symmetry.space_group_name_H-M   'P 1'
#
loop_
_entity.id
_entity.type
_entity.pdbx_description
1 polymer ?
#
loop_
_entity_poly.entity_id
_entity_poly.type
_entity_poly.pdbx_seq_one_letter_code
_entity_poly.pdbx_strand_id
1 'polypeptide(L)'
;MWRELSPTAGRKMSCGLWNDTLAVAEDYLSTCCCGPNPAPPPPSETAAAMRRLAQDMETQHQTRFHSLAQNFLKRCGPDICSSLRKVMDEMAGDGHFNWGRVVSLFAFTGVLIRQLQEQRTSRPGLDPGQELEPKLISCRLLAETIADYLVKHKKGWLLENEG
;
A
#
# COMPACT_ATOMS: atom_id res chain seq x y z
N MET A 1 31.62 10.91 -28.10
CA MET A 1 31.73 9.55 -27.53
C MET A 1 30.57 9.38 -26.55
N TRP A 2 29.44 8.86 -27.04
CA TRP A 2 28.24 8.64 -26.24
C TRP A 2 28.40 7.31 -25.50
N ARG A 3 28.47 7.32 -24.17
CA ARG A 3 28.49 6.08 -23.39
C ARG A 3 27.09 5.49 -23.41
N GLU A 4 26.93 4.36 -24.08
CA GLU A 4 25.77 3.49 -23.93
C GLU A 4 25.73 2.97 -22.48
N LEU A 5 24.69 3.37 -21.74
CA LEU A 5 24.39 2.77 -20.44
C LEU A 5 23.77 1.39 -20.68
N SER A 6 24.45 0.34 -20.19
CA SER A 6 24.08 -1.06 -20.40
C SER A 6 22.65 -1.37 -19.88
N PRO A 7 21.79 -2.05 -20.67
CA PRO A 7 20.42 -2.43 -20.28
C PRO A 7 20.34 -3.33 -19.04
N THR A 8 21.43 -4.02 -18.69
CA THR A 8 21.53 -4.96 -17.57
C THR A 8 21.55 -4.27 -16.20
N ALA A 9 22.09 -3.06 -16.12
CA ALA A 9 22.10 -2.26 -14.89
C ALA A 9 20.68 -1.75 -14.56
N GLY A 10 19.93 -1.29 -15.57
CA GLY A 10 18.56 -0.81 -15.41
C GLY A 10 17.59 -1.87 -14.88
N ARG A 11 17.81 -3.14 -15.25
CA ARG A 11 16.95 -4.27 -14.83
C ARG A 11 17.22 -4.72 -13.39
N LYS A 12 18.49 -4.77 -12.95
CA LYS A 12 18.86 -5.09 -11.56
C LYS A 12 18.46 -3.98 -10.59
N MET A 13 18.65 -2.71 -10.97
CA MET A 13 18.25 -1.55 -10.17
C MET A 13 16.72 -1.48 -9.99
N SER A 14 15.95 -1.86 -11.01
CA SER A 14 14.49 -1.91 -10.90
C SER A 14 13.98 -3.01 -9.98
N CYS A 15 14.72 -4.13 -9.89
CA CYS A 15 14.39 -5.24 -9.01
C CYS A 15 14.68 -4.88 -7.53
N GLY A 16 15.81 -4.21 -7.27
CA GLY A 16 16.16 -3.71 -5.93
C GLY A 16 15.11 -2.75 -5.37
N LEU A 17 14.83 -1.66 -6.10
CA LEU A 17 13.84 -0.67 -5.68
C LEU A 17 12.44 -1.26 -5.43
N TRP A 18 12.04 -2.22 -6.27
CA TRP A 18 10.76 -2.91 -6.07
C TRP A 18 10.74 -3.78 -4.82
N ASN A 19 11.80 -4.54 -4.56
CA ASN A 19 11.91 -5.33 -3.33
C ASN A 19 11.91 -4.45 -2.08
N ASP A 20 12.61 -3.31 -2.12
CA ASP A 20 12.66 -2.37 -1.00
C ASP A 20 11.29 -1.72 -0.76
N THR A 21 10.62 -1.29 -1.83
CA THR A 21 9.27 -0.70 -1.76
C THR A 21 8.25 -1.74 -1.26
N LEU A 22 8.33 -2.98 -1.74
CA LEU A 22 7.49 -4.08 -1.29
C LEU A 22 7.72 -4.38 0.18
N ALA A 23 8.98 -4.46 0.64
CA ALA A 23 9.30 -4.73 2.03
C ALA A 23 8.70 -3.66 2.97
N VAL A 24 8.75 -2.38 2.58
CA VAL A 24 8.14 -1.28 3.34
C VAL A 24 6.61 -1.39 3.35
N ALA A 25 5.99 -1.68 2.21
CA ALA A 25 4.53 -1.81 2.10
C ALA A 25 3.98 -3.04 2.84
N GLU A 26 4.64 -4.19 2.70
CA GLU A 26 4.23 -5.43 3.36
C GLU A 26 4.41 -5.32 4.88
N ASP A 27 5.51 -4.73 5.34
CA ASP A 27 5.72 -4.42 6.75
C ASP A 27 4.59 -3.56 7.31
N TYR A 28 4.34 -2.41 6.70
CA TYR A 28 3.31 -1.48 7.17
C TYR A 28 1.93 -2.14 7.19
N LEU A 29 1.50 -2.73 6.08
CA LEU A 29 0.16 -3.32 6.00
C LEU A 29 0.00 -4.51 6.94
N SER A 30 1.03 -5.34 7.12
CA SER A 30 0.99 -6.44 8.09
C SER A 30 0.82 -5.93 9.52
N THR A 31 1.44 -4.80 9.88
CA THR A 31 1.21 -4.19 11.19
C THR A 31 -0.19 -3.63 11.37
N CYS A 32 -0.79 -3.05 10.32
CA CYS A 32 -2.20 -2.65 10.34
C CYS A 32 -3.16 -3.85 10.45
N CYS A 33 -2.76 -5.00 9.91
CA CYS A 33 -3.50 -6.26 9.96
C CYS A 33 -3.44 -6.95 11.34
N CYS A 34 -2.40 -6.69 12.12
CA CYS A 34 -2.18 -7.32 13.42
C CYS A 34 -3.03 -6.63 14.49
N GLY A 35 -3.71 -7.44 15.31
CA GLY A 35 -4.45 -6.97 16.50
C GLY A 35 -3.51 -6.48 17.61
N PRO A 36 -3.91 -6.54 18.90
CA PRO A 36 -3.16 -5.95 20.02
C PRO A 36 -1.77 -6.57 20.30
N ASN A 37 -1.30 -7.50 19.48
CA ASN A 37 0.01 -8.10 19.62
C ASN A 37 1.11 -7.10 19.27
N PRO A 38 2.22 -7.07 20.01
CA PRO A 38 3.36 -6.23 19.66
C PRO A 38 3.83 -6.52 18.24
N ALA A 39 3.91 -5.47 17.41
CA ALA A 39 4.45 -5.59 16.07
C ALA A 39 5.93 -6.00 16.12
N PRO A 40 6.42 -6.82 15.19
CA PRO A 40 7.85 -7.12 15.10
C PRO A 40 8.64 -5.83 14.81
N PRO A 41 9.96 -5.80 15.12
CA PRO A 41 10.82 -4.69 14.75
C PRO A 41 10.73 -4.38 13.25
N PRO A 42 10.76 -3.10 12.84
CA PRO A 42 10.71 -2.75 11.43
C PRO A 42 11.96 -3.28 10.71
N PRO A 43 11.84 -3.76 9.46
CA PRO A 43 12.94 -4.37 8.70
C PRO A 43 14.00 -3.35 8.24
N SER A 44 13.67 -2.05 8.25
CA SER A 44 14.57 -0.97 7.84
C SER A 44 14.17 0.35 8.51
N GLU A 45 15.07 1.35 8.46
CA GLU A 45 14.76 2.71 8.91
C GLU A 45 13.62 3.33 8.09
N THR A 46 13.57 3.08 6.79
CA THR A 46 12.48 3.52 5.90
C THR A 46 11.14 2.93 6.33
N ALA A 47 11.10 1.63 6.67
CA ALA A 47 9.88 1.00 7.18
C ALA A 47 9.47 1.60 8.54
N ALA A 48 10.44 1.86 9.43
CA ALA A 48 10.19 2.52 10.71
C ALA A 48 9.61 3.93 10.52
N ALA A 49 10.15 4.71 9.58
CA ALA A 49 9.64 6.03 9.24
C ALA A 49 8.23 5.97 8.66
N MET A 50 7.98 5.03 7.73
CA MET A 50 6.64 4.85 7.14
C MET A 50 5.60 4.49 8.18
N ARG A 51 5.89 3.55 9.11
CA ARG A 51 5.00 3.23 10.23
C ARG A 51 4.61 4.47 11.02
N ARG A 52 5.58 5.28 11.45
CA ARG A 52 5.34 6.50 12.23
C ARG A 52 4.53 7.52 11.45
N LEU A 53 5.01 7.90 10.26
CA LEU A 53 4.41 8.95 9.45
C LEU A 53 2.98 8.62 9.02
N ALA A 54 2.73 7.37 8.60
CA ALA A 54 1.40 6.96 8.18
C ALA A 54 0.44 6.84 9.38
N GLN A 55 0.93 6.40 10.55
CA GLN A 55 0.13 6.39 11.78
C GLN A 55 -0.22 7.80 12.27
N ASP A 56 0.73 8.74 12.23
CA ASP A 56 0.50 10.13 12.58
C ASP A 56 -0.53 10.77 11.62
N MET A 57 -0.36 10.52 10.31
CA MET A 57 -1.28 10.96 9.26
C MET A 57 -2.70 10.40 9.47
N GLU A 58 -2.82 9.10 9.75
CA GLU A 58 -4.11 8.47 10.07
C GLU A 58 -4.73 9.12 11.30
N THR A 59 -3.96 9.27 12.39
CA THR A 59 -4.45 9.82 13.66
C THR A 59 -4.94 11.25 13.50
N GLN A 60 -4.19 12.10 12.78
CA GLN A 60 -4.56 13.49 12.52
C GLN A 60 -5.83 13.63 11.66
N HIS A 61 -6.12 12.64 10.82
CA HIS A 61 -7.22 12.68 9.85
C HIS A 61 -8.16 11.47 9.95
N GLN A 62 -8.33 10.92 11.16
CA GLN A 62 -8.96 9.61 11.40
C GLN A 62 -10.35 9.50 10.75
N THR A 63 -11.24 10.45 11.02
CA THR A 63 -12.60 10.45 10.45
C THR A 63 -12.60 10.47 8.93
N ARG A 64 -11.66 11.21 8.32
CA ARG A 64 -11.55 11.32 6.85
C ARG A 64 -11.08 10.01 6.24
N PHE A 65 -9.99 9.43 6.73
CA PHE A 65 -9.49 8.14 6.23
C PHE A 65 -10.53 7.03 6.42
N HIS A 66 -11.20 6.99 7.56
CA HIS A 66 -12.26 6.02 7.81
C HIS A 66 -13.42 6.15 6.81
N SER A 67 -13.87 7.39 6.56
CA SER A 67 -14.93 7.66 5.57
C SER A 67 -14.49 7.32 4.14
N LEU A 68 -13.25 7.65 3.77
CA LEU A 68 -12.68 7.34 2.46
C LEU A 68 -12.60 5.83 2.24
N ALA A 69 -12.11 5.07 3.22
CA ALA A 69 -12.03 3.61 3.14
C ALA A 69 -13.42 2.96 3.03
N GLN A 70 -14.39 3.43 3.82
CA GLN A 70 -15.78 2.94 3.72
C GLN A 70 -16.41 3.24 2.36
N ASN A 71 -16.22 4.46 1.85
CA ASN A 71 -16.73 4.86 0.54
C ASN A 71 -16.04 4.10 -0.60
N PHE A 72 -14.74 3.85 -0.47
CA PHE A 72 -13.98 3.01 -1.38
C PHE A 72 -14.56 1.59 -1.40
N LEU A 73 -14.75 0.96 -0.24
CA LEU A 73 -15.29 -0.41 -0.15
C LEU A 73 -16.73 -0.54 -0.68
N LYS A 74 -17.53 0.52 -0.62
CA LYS A 74 -18.88 0.55 -1.22
C LYS A 74 -18.87 0.68 -2.74
N ARG A 75 -17.81 1.26 -3.32
CA ARG A 75 -17.73 1.60 -4.75
C ARG A 75 -16.73 0.75 -5.51
N CYS A 76 -15.80 0.10 -4.83
CA CYS A 76 -14.82 -0.77 -5.45
C CYS A 76 -15.57 -1.94 -6.10
N GLY A 77 -15.19 -2.27 -7.32
CA GLY A 77 -15.68 -3.46 -7.99
C GLY A 77 -15.14 -4.74 -7.34
N PRO A 78 -15.30 -5.90 -8.00
CA PRO A 78 -14.76 -7.17 -7.49
C PRO A 78 -13.23 -7.17 -7.37
N ASP A 79 -12.54 -6.27 -8.07
CA ASP A 79 -11.10 -6.09 -8.00
C ASP A 79 -10.72 -4.80 -7.25
N ILE A 80 -10.40 -4.99 -5.96
CA ILE A 80 -9.91 -3.92 -5.07
C ILE A 80 -8.54 -3.40 -5.53
N CYS A 81 -7.67 -4.24 -6.08
CA CYS A 81 -6.33 -3.82 -6.52
C CYS A 81 -6.41 -2.91 -7.74
N SER A 82 -7.29 -3.23 -8.69
CA SER A 82 -7.61 -2.34 -9.81
C SER A 82 -8.23 -1.02 -9.35
N SER A 83 -9.12 -1.07 -8.36
CA SER A 83 -9.72 0.14 -7.78
C SER A 83 -8.69 0.99 -7.04
N LEU A 84 -7.74 0.38 -6.33
CA LEU A 84 -6.63 1.06 -5.64
C LEU A 84 -5.68 1.72 -6.65
N ARG A 85 -5.39 1.06 -7.78
CA ARG A 85 -4.61 1.67 -8.87
C ARG A 85 -5.24 2.96 -9.38
N LYS A 86 -6.56 2.99 -9.57
CA LYS A 86 -7.27 4.22 -9.95
C LYS A 86 -7.13 5.33 -8.92
N VAL A 87 -7.16 5.00 -7.62
CA VAL A 87 -6.89 5.99 -6.56
C VAL A 87 -5.47 6.55 -6.70
N MET A 88 -4.48 5.69 -6.96
CA MET A 88 -3.10 6.11 -7.16
C MET A 88 -2.90 6.92 -8.45
N ASP A 89 -3.65 6.64 -9.52
CA ASP A 89 -3.67 7.43 -10.75
C ASP A 89 -4.16 8.85 -10.46
N GLU A 90 -5.31 8.99 -9.79
CA GLU A 90 -5.88 10.29 -9.39
C GLU A 90 -4.93 11.07 -8.46
N MET A 91 -4.35 10.38 -7.47
CA MET A 91 -3.35 10.98 -6.56
C MET A 91 -2.09 11.46 -7.27
N ALA A 92 -1.82 11.00 -8.49
CA ALA A 92 -0.60 11.34 -9.20
C ALA A 92 -0.84 12.13 -10.49
N GLY A 93 -2.11 12.37 -10.86
CA GLY A 93 -2.52 12.95 -12.13
C GLY A 93 -2.49 14.48 -12.20
N ASP A 94 -2.47 15.17 -11.06
CA ASP A 94 -2.50 16.64 -11.02
C ASP A 94 -1.12 17.33 -11.09
N GLY A 95 -0.04 16.55 -11.27
CA GLY A 95 1.33 17.07 -11.37
C GLY A 95 2.01 17.42 -10.05
N HIS A 96 1.35 17.27 -8.89
CA HIS A 96 1.87 17.66 -7.57
C HIS A 96 2.22 16.47 -6.68
N PHE A 97 2.77 15.39 -7.26
CA PHE A 97 3.16 14.20 -6.52
C PHE A 97 4.29 14.51 -5.52
N ASN A 98 4.14 14.05 -4.28
CA ASN A 98 5.06 14.34 -3.18
C ASN A 98 5.04 13.23 -2.11
N TRP A 99 6.00 13.25 -1.19
CA TRP A 99 6.10 12.26 -0.09
C TRP A 99 4.86 12.22 0.81
N GLY A 100 4.19 13.36 1.03
CA GLY A 100 2.94 13.41 1.80
C GLY A 100 1.82 12.57 1.15
N ARG A 101 1.78 12.50 -0.19
CA ARG A 101 0.85 11.61 -0.91
C ARG A 101 1.25 10.16 -0.81
N VAL A 102 2.54 9.85 -0.85
CA VAL A 102 3.03 8.47 -0.59
C VAL A 102 2.60 8.03 0.81
N VAL A 103 2.88 8.84 1.84
CA VAL A 103 2.46 8.54 3.22
C VAL A 103 0.93 8.42 3.34
N SER A 104 0.17 9.29 2.68
CA SER A 104 -1.30 9.24 2.69
C SER A 104 -1.86 7.98 2.01
N LEU A 105 -1.20 7.48 0.96
CA LEU A 105 -1.55 6.22 0.31
C LEU A 105 -1.37 5.04 1.27
N PHE A 106 -0.26 5.01 2.02
CA PHE A 106 -0.03 4.00 3.04
C PHE A 106 -1.10 4.09 4.13
N ALA A 107 -1.29 5.25 4.74
CA ALA A 107 -2.32 5.48 5.77
C ALA A 107 -3.72 5.03 5.31
N PHE A 108 -4.12 5.42 4.10
CA PHE A 108 -5.39 5.00 3.51
C PHE A 108 -5.49 3.47 3.37
N THR A 109 -4.44 2.82 2.85
CA THR A 109 -4.44 1.37 2.63
C THR A 109 -4.40 0.60 3.96
N GLY A 110 -3.76 1.16 5.00
CA GLY A 110 -3.77 0.62 6.36
C GLY A 110 -5.18 0.63 6.98
N VAL A 111 -5.93 1.72 6.82
CA VAL A 111 -7.33 1.79 7.25
C VAL A 111 -8.22 0.86 6.42
N LEU A 112 -7.98 0.80 5.10
CA LEU A 112 -8.71 -0.08 4.19
C LEU A 112 -8.60 -1.55 4.61
N ILE A 113 -7.39 -2.03 4.93
CA ILE A 113 -7.20 -3.43 5.30
C ILE A 113 -7.81 -3.77 6.66
N ARG A 114 -7.77 -2.85 7.63
CA ARG A 114 -8.47 -3.01 8.92
C ARG A 114 -9.98 -3.14 8.74
N GLN A 115 -10.59 -2.28 7.92
CA GLN A 115 -12.04 -2.34 7.66
C GLN A 115 -12.45 -3.62 6.90
N LEU A 116 -11.61 -4.11 5.99
CA LEU A 116 -11.82 -5.40 5.32
C LEU A 116 -11.87 -6.56 6.33
N GLN A 117 -11.01 -6.53 7.35
CA GLN A 117 -11.00 -7.54 8.41
C GLN A 117 -12.19 -7.41 9.36
N GLU A 118 -12.58 -6.18 9.74
CA GLU A 118 -13.75 -5.92 10.59
C GLU A 118 -15.07 -6.40 9.94
N GLN A 119 -15.22 -6.20 8.63
CA GLN A 119 -16.39 -6.71 7.89
C GLN A 119 -16.44 -8.25 7.85
N ARG A 120 -15.28 -8.91 7.94
CA ARG A 120 -15.17 -10.37 8.01
C ARG A 120 -15.62 -10.89 9.38
N THR A 121 -15.13 -10.30 10.47
CA THR A 121 -15.45 -10.73 11.84
C THR A 121 -16.90 -10.41 12.22
N SER A 122 -17.50 -9.37 11.63
CA SER A 122 -18.89 -8.96 11.89
C SER A 122 -19.95 -9.77 11.13
N ARG A 123 -19.56 -10.77 10.32
CA ARG A 123 -20.47 -11.72 9.65
C ARG A 123 -20.33 -13.14 10.25
N PRO A 124 -20.76 -13.39 11.49
CA PRO A 124 -20.74 -14.72 12.10
C PRO A 124 -21.92 -15.53 11.55
N GLY A 125 -21.74 -16.23 10.43
CA GLY A 125 -22.84 -17.04 9.89
C GLY A 125 -22.58 -17.85 8.62
N LEU A 126 -21.35 -17.89 8.12
CA LEU A 126 -20.99 -18.81 7.03
C LEU A 126 -20.23 -19.99 7.63
N ASP A 127 -20.85 -21.16 7.55
CA ASP A 127 -20.27 -22.46 7.89
C ASP A 127 -18.88 -22.65 7.26
N PRO A 128 -17.96 -23.40 7.89
CA PRO A 128 -16.60 -23.65 7.37
C PRO A 128 -16.52 -24.46 6.04
N GLY A 129 -17.61 -24.58 5.28
CA GLY A 129 -17.73 -25.57 4.20
C GLY A 129 -18.46 -25.12 2.93
N GLN A 130 -18.76 -23.83 2.72
CA GLN A 130 -19.36 -23.38 1.46
C GLN A 130 -18.45 -22.40 0.71
N GLU A 131 -17.70 -23.01 -0.22
CA GLU A 131 -16.78 -22.39 -1.17
C GLU A 131 -17.49 -21.39 -2.10
N LEU A 132 -17.40 -20.12 -1.74
CA LEU A 132 -17.10 -19.04 -2.68
C LEU A 132 -16.26 -18.05 -1.87
N GLU A 133 -15.04 -18.48 -1.49
CA GLU A 133 -14.02 -17.61 -0.88
C GLU A 133 -13.95 -16.33 -1.71
N PRO A 134 -14.40 -15.17 -1.21
CA PRO A 134 -14.11 -13.90 -1.87
C PRO A 134 -12.59 -13.79 -1.80
N LYS A 135 -11.93 -13.99 -2.95
CA LYS A 135 -10.47 -14.06 -3.12
C LYS A 135 -9.78 -13.21 -2.05
N LEU A 136 -9.25 -13.88 -1.02
CA LEU A 136 -8.75 -13.23 0.19
C LEU A 136 -7.70 -12.20 -0.21
N ILE A 137 -8.00 -10.92 -0.01
CA ILE A 137 -7.03 -9.86 -0.22
C ILE A 137 -6.09 -9.88 0.98
N SER A 138 -4.88 -10.36 0.76
CA SER A 138 -3.83 -10.38 1.77
C SER A 138 -3.15 -9.01 1.85
N CYS A 139 -2.55 -8.71 3.02
CA CYS A 139 -1.70 -7.53 3.20
C CYS A 139 -0.61 -7.49 2.11
N ARG A 140 -0.10 -8.66 1.71
CA ARG A 140 0.85 -8.85 0.60
C ARG A 140 0.31 -8.41 -0.77
N LEU A 141 -0.93 -8.75 -1.14
CA LEU A 141 -1.46 -8.39 -2.47
C LEU A 141 -1.61 -6.87 -2.63
N LEU A 142 -2.04 -6.17 -1.57
CA LEU A 142 -2.09 -4.72 -1.57
C LEU A 142 -0.69 -4.09 -1.56
N ALA A 143 0.25 -4.69 -0.82
CA ALA A 143 1.65 -4.26 -0.82
C ALA A 143 2.29 -4.39 -2.20
N GLU A 144 2.12 -5.53 -2.87
CA GLU A 144 2.56 -5.75 -4.26
C GLU A 144 1.92 -4.73 -5.21
N THR A 145 0.64 -4.40 -5.02
CA THR A 145 -0.05 -3.38 -5.83
C THR A 145 0.55 -1.99 -5.66
N ILE A 146 0.89 -1.59 -4.43
CA ILE A 146 1.55 -0.31 -4.14
C ILE A 146 2.96 -0.30 -4.75
N ALA A 147 3.76 -1.34 -4.49
CA ALA A 147 5.13 -1.43 -4.98
C ALA A 147 5.21 -1.43 -6.51
N ASP A 148 4.34 -2.21 -7.16
CA ASP A 148 4.22 -2.23 -8.62
C ASP A 148 3.90 -0.84 -9.17
N TYR A 149 2.93 -0.14 -8.59
CA TYR A 149 2.53 1.17 -9.09
C TYR A 149 3.65 2.19 -8.92
N LEU A 150 4.22 2.31 -7.73
CA LEU A 150 5.26 3.28 -7.42
C LEU A 150 6.50 3.06 -8.30
N VAL A 151 6.94 1.81 -8.50
CA VAL A 151 8.10 1.52 -9.33
C VAL A 151 7.81 1.62 -10.82
N LYS A 152 6.62 1.25 -11.30
CA LYS A 152 6.30 1.34 -12.74
C LYS A 152 6.02 2.78 -13.18
N HIS A 153 5.33 3.56 -12.36
CA HIS A 153 4.81 4.88 -12.75
C HIS A 153 5.55 6.05 -12.10
N LYS A 154 6.26 5.83 -10.99
CA LYS A 154 6.90 6.91 -10.21
C LYS A 154 8.38 6.68 -9.93
N LYS A 155 9.03 5.67 -10.53
CA LYS A 155 10.47 5.42 -10.37
C LYS A 155 11.36 6.61 -10.66
N GLY A 156 11.09 7.39 -11.71
CA GLY A 156 11.90 8.58 -12.00
C GLY A 156 11.85 9.58 -10.85
N TRP A 157 10.63 9.88 -10.39
CA TRP A 157 10.39 10.78 -9.26
C TRP A 157 11.02 10.27 -7.96
N LEU A 158 10.87 8.98 -7.67
CA LEU A 158 11.47 8.29 -6.52
C LEU A 158 12.99 8.51 -6.47
N LEU A 159 13.67 8.17 -7.57
CA LEU A 159 15.13 8.33 -7.67
C LEU A 159 15.59 9.80 -7.61
N GLU A 160 14.80 10.74 -8.13
CA GLU A 160 15.08 12.18 -8.06
C GLU A 160 14.90 12.76 -6.65
N ASN A 161 14.13 12.10 -5.78
CA ASN A 161 13.78 12.58 -4.44
C ASN A 161 14.35 11.69 -3.32
N GLU A 162 15.50 11.06 -3.59
CA GLU A 162 16.28 10.28 -2.61
C GLU A 162 15.59 9.01 -2.09
N GLY A 163 14.72 8.41 -2.91
CA GLY A 163 14.19 7.06 -2.66
C GLY A 163 13.43 6.52 -3.85
#